data_AF-A0A3C1L716-F1
#
_entry.id   AF-A0A3C1L716-F1
#
_cell.length_a   1.000
_cell.length_b   1.000
_cell.length_c   1.000
_cell.angle_alpha   90.00
_cell.angle_beta   90.00
_cell.angle_gamma   90.00
#
_symmetry.space_group_name_H-M   'P 1'
#
loop_
_entity.id
_entity.type
_entity.pdbx_description
1 polymer ?
#
loop_
_entity_poly.entity_id
_entity_poly.type
_entity_poly.pdbx_seq_one_letter_code
_entity_poly.pdbx_strand_id
1 'polypeptide(L)'
;DELLAIGRPIVLAHTAGEDEFPASTMYGFGESVKAGVDMLDMNVQLTKDGVLIVHHDDTLDRATNGVGAVADFTYAELALFDDAYWFTKDCGACADRPADEYLYRGIRTGDVPAPAGYTADDFKIPTFRELVERYPDIPLNVEIKGSGDPAKAAADVLLAELTELGRASATVVASFDDEVVSYFRSIAPEIEVSPGLGVLTAYVLDGTAVPDGMRILQLPPEYSGLQVLTPELIARTKADGLPIWVWPNDRELENYDAYLAFLQQGIEGLNINFPAQGVEAVRDFITPGALIAAAPSAGCEAPPVAPGEATLNLSVQLAGTYIRHLPPSYDGVTPLPLVLGLHGWLQSAPLLMTQAALPAAADRHRFIAVAPDITRPVSLWDTALDGDDVVWFGALIATLQDELCIDTNRIYVTGMSNGAMMASTLACVLGSRIAAVAPVAGVQAPQGCEPGRAVPLLAFHGTGDQYLSFEGGYGPKVGDLPTPDGTGTLADAGLADADDAMPVVDRVEVWAALNGCDGELLATPVADDVERLVSCEAGATELYVITGGGHTWPGSEFDAGIADFVGPTTTSIDATELIWEFFREHPLRA
;
A
#
# COMPACT_ATOMS: atom_id res chain seq x y z
N ASP A 1 -13.22 16.15 18.18
CA ASP A 1 -13.02 17.38 17.37
C ASP A 1 -11.76 17.36 16.52
N GLU A 2 -10.60 17.00 17.07
CA GLU A 2 -9.34 16.95 16.29
C GLU A 2 -9.42 16.00 15.09
N LEU A 3 -9.94 14.77 15.26
CA LEU A 3 -10.14 13.82 14.15
C LEU A 3 -11.04 14.37 13.02
N LEU A 4 -12.15 15.02 13.38
CA LEU A 4 -13.07 15.63 12.40
C LEU A 4 -12.48 16.89 11.75
N ALA A 5 -11.41 17.46 12.33
CA ALA A 5 -10.72 18.63 11.82
C ALA A 5 -9.51 18.29 10.92
N ILE A 6 -9.15 17.01 10.77
CA ILE A 6 -8.01 16.56 9.93
C ILE A 6 -8.19 16.95 8.46
N GLY A 7 -9.42 17.18 8.00
CA GLY A 7 -9.69 17.69 6.65
C GLY A 7 -9.54 16.63 5.54
N ARG A 8 -9.39 15.36 5.91
CA ARG A 8 -9.48 14.19 5.03
C ARG A 8 -10.30 13.08 5.68
N PRO A 9 -10.78 12.09 4.90
CA PRO A 9 -11.36 10.89 5.46
C PRO A 9 -10.38 10.17 6.39
N ILE A 10 -10.92 9.44 7.37
CA ILE A 10 -10.14 8.68 8.35
C ILE A 10 -10.30 7.17 8.20
N VAL A 11 -9.31 6.41 8.67
CA VAL A 11 -9.34 4.94 8.68
C VAL A 11 -9.38 4.42 10.11
N LEU A 12 -10.34 3.53 10.39
CA LEU A 12 -10.49 2.77 11.62
C LEU A 12 -10.25 1.29 11.30
N ALA A 13 -9.49 0.61 12.15
CA ALA A 13 -9.27 -0.84 12.04
C ALA A 13 -10.36 -1.60 12.78
N HIS A 14 -11.41 -2.04 12.07
CA HIS A 14 -12.57 -2.71 12.65
C HIS A 14 -12.13 -3.95 13.44
N THR A 15 -12.34 -3.93 14.75
CA THR A 15 -11.87 -4.96 15.70
C THR A 15 -10.38 -5.32 15.58
N ALA A 16 -9.53 -4.39 15.15
CA ALA A 16 -8.11 -4.57 14.79
C ALA A 16 -7.81 -5.08 13.36
N GLY A 17 -8.77 -4.96 12.45
CA GLY A 17 -8.63 -5.38 11.04
C GLY A 17 -8.87 -6.86 10.85
N GLU A 18 -10.04 -7.38 11.26
CA GLU A 18 -10.29 -8.82 11.46
C GLU A 18 -10.09 -9.77 10.25
N ASP A 19 -10.01 -9.24 9.03
CA ASP A 19 -9.72 -10.04 7.84
C ASP A 19 -8.25 -9.96 7.39
N GLU A 20 -7.51 -8.97 7.88
CA GLU A 20 -6.07 -8.82 7.64
C GLU A 20 -5.24 -9.39 8.81
N PHE A 21 -5.72 -9.22 10.04
CA PHE A 21 -5.07 -9.61 11.28
C PHE A 21 -6.06 -10.24 12.28
N PRO A 22 -5.61 -11.06 13.26
CA PRO A 22 -6.52 -11.68 14.22
C PRO A 22 -7.21 -10.62 15.09
N ALA A 23 -8.54 -10.60 14.98
CA ALA A 23 -9.44 -9.68 15.66
C ALA A 23 -9.21 -9.64 17.17
N SER A 24 -9.44 -8.48 17.80
CA SER A 24 -9.39 -8.28 19.26
C SER A 24 -8.05 -8.63 19.93
N THR A 25 -6.96 -8.86 19.20
CA THR A 25 -5.64 -9.17 19.77
C THR A 25 -4.70 -7.97 19.80
N MET A 26 -3.76 -7.92 20.76
CA MET A 26 -2.73 -6.86 20.77
C MET A 26 -1.81 -6.91 19.56
N TYR A 27 -1.63 -8.11 18.98
CA TYR A 27 -0.96 -8.29 17.69
C TYR A 27 -1.71 -7.57 16.56
N GLY A 28 -3.01 -7.83 16.40
CA GLY A 28 -3.82 -7.20 15.35
C GLY A 28 -3.86 -5.67 15.48
N PHE A 29 -3.99 -5.16 16.72
CA PHE A 29 -3.93 -3.72 16.94
C PHE A 29 -2.54 -3.17 16.58
N GLY A 30 -1.47 -3.89 16.93
CA GLY A 30 -0.11 -3.48 16.59
C GLY A 30 0.17 -3.41 15.09
N GLU A 31 -0.31 -4.39 14.33
CA GLU A 31 -0.18 -4.38 12.87
C GLU A 31 -1.06 -3.29 12.23
N SER A 32 -2.27 -3.06 12.72
CA SER A 32 -3.13 -1.95 12.29
C SER A 32 -2.48 -0.58 12.51
N VAL A 33 -1.83 -0.38 13.66
CA VAL A 33 -1.08 0.85 13.95
C VAL A 33 0.10 1.03 12.98
N LYS A 34 0.84 -0.05 12.68
CA LYS A 34 1.92 -0.01 11.69
C LYS A 34 1.40 0.29 10.28
N ALA A 35 0.20 -0.17 9.94
CA ALA A 35 -0.45 0.14 8.67
C ALA A 35 -0.81 1.64 8.55
N GLY A 36 -0.90 2.36 9.67
CA GLY A 36 -1.11 3.80 9.70
C GLY A 36 -2.56 4.25 9.86
N VAL A 37 -3.39 3.44 10.54
CA VAL A 37 -4.77 3.83 10.85
C VAL A 37 -4.84 5.05 11.76
N ASP A 38 -5.91 5.82 11.63
CA ASP A 38 -6.13 7.05 12.40
C ASP A 38 -6.71 6.77 13.79
N MET A 39 -7.36 5.61 13.96
CA MET A 39 -8.16 5.28 15.14
C MET A 39 -8.30 3.76 15.27
N LEU A 40 -8.25 3.26 16.50
CA LEU A 40 -8.49 1.85 16.78
C LEU A 40 -9.98 1.64 17.08
N ASP A 41 -10.57 0.64 16.45
CA ASP A 41 -11.96 0.24 16.67
C ASP A 41 -12.00 -1.08 17.47
N MET A 42 -12.86 -1.11 18.47
CA MET A 42 -12.97 -2.25 19.37
C MET A 42 -14.34 -2.36 20.02
N ASN A 43 -14.69 -3.57 20.45
CA ASN A 43 -15.87 -3.82 21.26
C ASN A 43 -15.47 -4.21 22.67
N VAL A 44 -16.23 -3.72 23.65
CA VAL A 44 -15.99 -3.99 25.07
C VAL A 44 -17.18 -4.65 25.74
N GLN A 45 -16.86 -5.56 26.66
CA GLN A 45 -17.81 -6.25 27.51
C GLN A 45 -17.15 -6.63 28.84
N LEU A 46 -17.97 -7.00 29.84
CA LEU A 46 -17.49 -7.39 31.15
C LEU A 46 -17.35 -8.91 31.28
N THR A 47 -16.26 -9.32 31.92
CA THR A 47 -16.10 -10.68 32.43
C THR A 47 -17.00 -10.94 33.63
N LYS A 48 -17.08 -12.20 34.06
CA LYS A 48 -17.80 -12.61 35.28
C LYS A 48 -17.39 -11.87 36.54
N ASP A 49 -16.10 -11.52 36.65
CA ASP A 49 -15.51 -10.79 37.77
C ASP A 49 -15.44 -9.27 37.54
N GLY A 50 -16.09 -8.77 36.49
CA GLY A 50 -16.27 -7.33 36.25
C GLY A 50 -15.07 -6.63 35.64
N VAL A 51 -14.17 -7.35 34.97
CA VAL A 51 -13.05 -6.79 34.23
C VAL A 51 -13.53 -6.38 32.83
N LEU A 52 -13.15 -5.19 32.37
CA LEU A 52 -13.45 -4.72 31.03
C LEU A 52 -12.44 -5.29 30.04
N ILE A 53 -12.93 -6.10 29.11
CA ILE A 53 -12.12 -6.73 28.06
C ILE A 53 -12.47 -6.18 26.69
N VAL A 54 -11.55 -6.38 25.75
CA VAL A 54 -11.77 -6.13 24.32
C VAL A 54 -12.02 -7.48 23.66
N HIS A 55 -13.26 -7.71 23.21
CA HIS A 55 -13.66 -8.93 22.52
C HIS A 55 -14.97 -8.72 21.76
N HIS A 56 -14.99 -9.04 20.46
CA HIS A 56 -16.13 -8.77 19.60
C HIS A 56 -17.37 -9.64 19.88
N ASP A 57 -17.19 -10.94 20.10
CA ASP A 57 -18.30 -11.89 20.18
C ASP A 57 -18.79 -12.08 21.63
N ASP A 58 -20.06 -12.41 21.84
CA ASP A 58 -20.55 -12.75 23.19
C ASP A 58 -20.00 -14.10 23.69
N THR A 59 -19.39 -14.88 22.79
CA THR A 59 -18.85 -16.21 23.07
C THR A 59 -17.41 -16.37 22.56
N LEU A 60 -16.76 -17.42 23.05
CA LEU A 60 -15.36 -17.74 22.74
C LEU A 60 -15.17 -18.53 21.44
N ASP A 61 -16.25 -19.08 20.91
CA ASP A 61 -16.27 -20.17 19.92
C ASP A 61 -15.65 -19.80 18.56
N ARG A 62 -15.84 -18.54 18.10
CA ARG A 62 -15.40 -18.12 16.75
C ARG A 62 -13.91 -17.84 16.68
N ALA A 63 -13.36 -17.14 17.67
CA ALA A 63 -11.98 -16.64 17.64
C ALA A 63 -11.00 -17.58 18.36
N THR A 64 -11.47 -18.29 19.39
CA THR A 64 -10.57 -18.91 20.37
C THR A 64 -10.62 -20.43 20.41
N ASN A 65 -9.70 -21.05 21.16
CA ASN A 65 -9.78 -22.46 21.54
C ASN A 65 -10.73 -22.76 22.72
N GLY A 66 -11.47 -21.78 23.20
CA GLY A 66 -12.52 -21.90 24.21
C GLY A 66 -13.92 -22.05 23.61
N VAL A 67 -14.89 -22.37 24.46
CA VAL A 67 -16.32 -22.50 24.12
C VAL A 67 -17.16 -21.91 25.24
N GLY A 68 -18.21 -21.19 24.89
CA GLY A 68 -19.18 -20.65 25.84
C GLY A 68 -19.15 -19.13 25.97
N ALA A 69 -20.07 -18.60 26.78
CA ALA A 69 -20.26 -17.16 26.92
C ALA A 69 -19.13 -16.52 27.70
N VAL A 70 -18.63 -15.37 27.24
CA VAL A 70 -17.59 -14.58 27.92
C VAL A 70 -17.98 -14.28 29.37
N ALA A 71 -19.25 -13.93 29.59
CA ALA A 71 -19.80 -13.59 30.90
C ALA A 71 -19.75 -14.73 31.94
N ASP A 72 -19.46 -15.97 31.53
CA ASP A 72 -19.32 -17.12 32.43
C ASP A 72 -17.90 -17.29 33.00
N PHE A 73 -16.91 -16.55 32.47
CA PHE A 73 -15.48 -16.68 32.81
C PHE A 73 -14.94 -15.45 33.53
N THR A 74 -14.02 -15.67 34.46
CA THR A 74 -13.18 -14.61 35.04
C THR A 74 -12.10 -14.18 34.04
N TYR A 75 -11.56 -12.97 34.17
CA TYR A 75 -10.47 -12.54 33.27
C TYR A 75 -9.25 -13.48 33.35
N ALA A 76 -8.93 -13.99 34.54
CA ALA A 76 -7.82 -14.94 34.72
C ALA A 76 -8.02 -16.24 33.92
N GLU A 77 -9.26 -16.67 33.71
CA GLU A 77 -9.59 -17.81 32.85
C GLU A 77 -9.54 -17.43 31.37
N LEU A 78 -10.11 -16.27 31.00
CA LEU A 78 -10.13 -15.80 29.61
C LEU A 78 -8.74 -15.55 29.04
N ALA A 79 -7.83 -14.98 29.85
CA ALA A 79 -6.47 -14.67 29.44
C ALA A 79 -5.64 -15.92 29.06
N LEU A 80 -6.13 -17.14 29.35
CA LEU A 80 -5.49 -18.40 28.98
C LEU A 80 -5.84 -18.86 27.55
N PHE A 81 -6.92 -18.38 26.96
CA PHE A 81 -7.33 -18.76 25.61
C PHE A 81 -6.47 -18.08 24.55
N ASP A 82 -6.24 -18.81 23.48
CA ASP A 82 -5.59 -18.33 22.25
C ASP A 82 -6.64 -17.64 21.39
N ASP A 83 -6.57 -16.32 21.28
CA ASP A 83 -7.58 -15.49 20.61
C ASP A 83 -7.36 -15.37 19.10
N ALA A 84 -6.33 -16.04 18.57
CA ALA A 84 -6.05 -16.15 17.14
C ALA A 84 -6.17 -17.60 16.63
N TYR A 85 -6.80 -18.48 17.40
CA TYR A 85 -6.75 -19.92 17.20
C TYR A 85 -7.37 -20.39 15.87
N TRP A 86 -8.39 -19.68 15.38
CA TRP A 86 -9.08 -19.99 14.12
C TRP A 86 -8.71 -19.03 12.97
N PHE A 87 -7.69 -18.19 13.14
CA PHE A 87 -7.35 -17.20 12.12
C PHE A 87 -6.66 -17.81 10.90
N THR A 88 -7.13 -17.44 9.71
CA THR A 88 -6.51 -17.72 8.41
C THR A 88 -6.55 -16.46 7.52
N LYS A 89 -5.68 -16.42 6.51
CA LYS A 89 -5.62 -15.30 5.56
C LYS A 89 -6.90 -15.14 4.72
N ASP A 90 -7.59 -16.23 4.43
CA ASP A 90 -8.68 -16.23 3.42
C ASP A 90 -10.05 -15.87 4.00
N CYS A 91 -10.27 -16.10 5.30
CA CYS A 91 -11.57 -15.98 5.94
C CYS A 91 -11.57 -15.21 7.27
N GLY A 92 -10.42 -14.69 7.71
CA GLY A 92 -10.29 -14.21 9.09
C GLY A 92 -10.43 -15.39 10.05
N ALA A 93 -11.41 -15.36 10.96
CA ALA A 93 -11.69 -16.44 11.90
C ALA A 93 -12.70 -17.47 11.34
N CYS A 94 -12.23 -18.65 10.91
CA CYS A 94 -13.10 -19.76 10.51
C CYS A 94 -12.58 -21.14 10.95
N ALA A 95 -13.45 -21.99 11.50
CA ALA A 95 -13.05 -23.24 12.17
C ALA A 95 -13.04 -24.50 11.28
N ASP A 96 -13.19 -24.34 9.96
CA ASP A 96 -13.39 -25.43 8.99
C ASP A 96 -12.20 -25.65 8.03
N ARG A 97 -11.04 -25.06 8.34
CA ARG A 97 -9.83 -25.13 7.51
C ARG A 97 -8.85 -26.23 7.92
N PRO A 98 -8.00 -26.73 6.99
CA PRO A 98 -6.84 -27.55 7.29
C PRO A 98 -5.94 -26.95 8.37
N ALA A 99 -5.30 -27.80 9.17
CA ALA A 99 -4.55 -27.37 10.36
C ALA A 99 -3.35 -26.47 10.03
N ASP A 100 -2.77 -26.60 8.84
CA ASP A 100 -1.62 -25.85 8.33
C ASP A 100 -1.99 -24.48 7.75
N GLU A 101 -3.28 -24.17 7.60
CA GLU A 101 -3.75 -22.84 7.16
C GLU A 101 -3.89 -21.84 8.31
N TYR A 102 -3.86 -22.30 9.57
CA TYR A 102 -4.01 -21.43 10.73
C TYR A 102 -2.69 -20.78 11.13
N LEU A 103 -2.53 -19.51 10.77
CA LEU A 103 -1.25 -18.81 10.81
C LEU A 103 -0.72 -18.58 12.23
N TYR A 104 -1.62 -18.37 13.19
CA TYR A 104 -1.27 -17.92 14.55
C TYR A 104 -1.63 -18.94 15.64
N ARG A 105 -2.20 -20.08 15.25
CA ARG A 105 -2.64 -21.11 16.18
C ARG A 105 -1.47 -21.62 17.02
N GLY A 106 -1.64 -21.60 18.34
CA GLY A 106 -0.69 -22.15 19.30
C GLY A 106 0.37 -21.15 19.72
N ILE A 107 0.32 -19.90 19.26
CA ILE A 107 1.28 -18.87 19.71
C ILE A 107 1.03 -18.55 21.19
N ARG A 108 -0.23 -18.33 21.56
CA ARG A 108 -0.60 -18.01 22.95
C ARG A 108 -0.20 -19.13 23.92
N THR A 109 -0.34 -20.38 23.50
CA THR A 109 -0.01 -21.57 24.32
C THR A 109 1.48 -21.89 24.33
N GLY A 110 2.28 -21.26 23.46
CA GLY A 110 3.71 -21.47 23.32
C GLY A 110 4.08 -22.68 22.45
N ASP A 111 3.12 -23.27 21.73
CA ASP A 111 3.35 -24.35 20.76
C ASP A 111 4.04 -23.82 19.49
N VAL A 112 3.78 -22.55 19.14
CA VAL A 112 4.38 -21.83 18.02
C VAL A 112 5.06 -20.56 18.53
N PRO A 113 6.26 -20.17 18.05
CA PRO A 113 6.88 -18.91 18.45
C PRO A 113 6.10 -17.70 17.93
N ALA A 114 6.03 -16.64 18.73
CA ALA A 114 5.45 -15.38 18.31
C ALA A 114 6.29 -14.69 17.20
N PRO A 115 5.68 -13.91 16.30
CA PRO A 115 6.40 -13.08 15.34
C PRO A 115 7.35 -12.10 16.01
N ALA A 116 8.38 -11.66 15.27
CA ALA A 116 9.35 -10.70 15.78
C ALA A 116 8.67 -9.41 16.27
N GLY A 117 9.07 -8.95 17.46
CA GLY A 117 8.47 -7.78 18.12
C GLY A 117 7.22 -8.08 18.95
N TYR A 118 6.76 -9.33 18.97
CA TYR A 118 5.60 -9.77 19.74
C TYR A 118 5.93 -10.93 20.68
N THR A 119 5.01 -11.19 21.60
CA THR A 119 5.06 -12.23 22.63
C THR A 119 3.79 -13.08 22.59
N ALA A 120 3.79 -14.22 23.27
CA ALA A 120 2.59 -15.05 23.39
C ALA A 120 1.40 -14.29 24.03
N ASP A 121 1.67 -13.33 24.91
CA ASP A 121 0.64 -12.51 25.57
C ASP A 121 -0.01 -11.50 24.62
N ASP A 122 0.56 -11.26 23.42
CA ASP A 122 -0.08 -10.40 22.41
C ASP A 122 -1.23 -11.11 21.67
N PHE A 123 -1.44 -12.42 21.91
CA PHE A 123 -2.45 -13.28 21.29
C PHE A 123 -3.51 -13.80 22.29
N LYS A 124 -3.60 -13.19 23.47
CA LYS A 124 -4.72 -13.41 24.41
C LYS A 124 -5.82 -12.37 24.17
N ILE A 125 -7.00 -12.62 24.73
CA ILE A 125 -8.05 -11.60 24.90
C ILE A 125 -7.51 -10.48 25.82
N PRO A 126 -7.30 -9.25 25.32
CA PRO A 126 -6.74 -8.16 26.11
C PRO A 126 -7.80 -7.48 26.98
N THR A 127 -7.33 -6.87 28.07
CA THR A 127 -8.16 -5.88 28.78
C THR A 127 -8.19 -4.56 28.01
N PHE A 128 -9.23 -3.76 28.22
CA PHE A 128 -9.29 -2.41 27.66
C PHE A 128 -8.09 -1.56 28.11
N ARG A 129 -7.75 -1.62 29.40
CA ARG A 129 -6.59 -0.93 29.96
C ARG A 129 -5.27 -1.28 29.26
N GLU A 130 -4.99 -2.57 29.05
CA GLU A 130 -3.76 -3.01 28.37
C GLU A 130 -3.62 -2.39 26.97
N LEU A 131 -4.73 -2.34 26.22
CA LEU A 131 -4.76 -1.73 24.89
C LEU A 131 -4.46 -0.24 24.97
N VAL A 132 -5.16 0.47 25.84
CA VAL A 132 -5.06 1.93 25.99
C VAL A 132 -3.68 2.37 26.47
N GLU A 133 -3.08 1.63 27.40
CA GLU A 133 -1.74 1.90 27.91
C GLU A 133 -0.65 1.66 26.85
N ARG A 134 -0.86 0.69 25.95
CA ARG A 134 0.08 0.41 24.86
C ARG A 134 -0.02 1.42 23.71
N TYR A 135 -1.21 1.93 23.43
CA TYR A 135 -1.46 2.91 22.37
C TYR A 135 -2.05 4.22 22.94
N PRO A 136 -1.25 4.99 23.70
CA PRO A 136 -1.73 6.17 24.41
C PRO A 136 -2.14 7.33 23.47
N ASP A 137 -1.54 7.39 22.29
CA ASP A 137 -1.67 8.52 21.36
C ASP A 137 -2.69 8.29 20.24
N ILE A 138 -3.29 7.09 20.17
CA ILE A 138 -4.20 6.73 19.06
C ILE A 138 -5.64 6.80 19.54
N PRO A 139 -6.50 7.62 18.91
CA PRO A 139 -7.93 7.69 19.23
C PRO A 139 -8.66 6.35 19.19
N LEU A 140 -9.78 6.24 19.91
CA LEU A 140 -10.50 5.00 20.14
C LEU A 140 -11.97 5.10 19.71
N ASN A 141 -12.43 4.18 18.85
CA ASN A 141 -13.86 3.89 18.65
C ASN A 141 -14.20 2.69 19.54
N VAL A 142 -15.10 2.87 20.50
CA VAL A 142 -15.40 1.85 21.51
C VAL A 142 -16.89 1.51 21.47
N GLU A 143 -17.22 0.32 20.97
CA GLU A 143 -18.58 -0.20 21.02
C GLU A 143 -18.85 -0.94 22.34
N ILE A 144 -19.85 -0.52 23.10
CA ILE A 144 -20.36 -1.27 24.25
C ILE A 144 -21.31 -2.36 23.75
N LYS A 145 -20.95 -3.62 23.98
CA LYS A 145 -21.75 -4.79 23.59
C LYS A 145 -22.94 -5.01 24.51
N GLY A 146 -23.96 -5.65 23.96
CA GLY A 146 -25.15 -6.07 24.68
C GLY A 146 -26.18 -4.96 24.88
N SER A 147 -27.09 -5.18 25.84
CA SER A 147 -28.20 -4.28 26.17
C SER A 147 -28.53 -4.33 27.66
N GLY A 148 -29.36 -3.38 28.11
CA GLY A 148 -29.87 -3.35 29.48
C GLY A 148 -28.80 -3.19 30.57
N ASP A 149 -29.07 -3.72 31.76
CA ASP A 149 -28.22 -3.52 32.94
C ASP A 149 -26.78 -4.03 32.79
N PRO A 150 -26.51 -5.19 32.16
CA PRO A 150 -25.12 -5.64 31.93
C PRO A 150 -24.30 -4.66 31.06
N ALA A 151 -24.89 -4.14 29.99
CA ALA A 151 -24.22 -3.17 29.12
C ALA A 151 -24.02 -1.81 29.83
N LYS A 152 -24.98 -1.40 30.68
CA LYS A 152 -24.83 -0.20 31.51
C LYS A 152 -23.72 -0.35 32.56
N ALA A 153 -23.55 -1.55 33.13
CA ALA A 153 -22.43 -1.83 34.02
C ALA A 153 -21.09 -1.77 33.26
N ALA A 154 -21.03 -2.25 32.02
CA ALA A 154 -19.86 -2.10 31.16
C ALA A 154 -19.57 -0.61 30.86
N ALA A 155 -20.60 0.18 30.57
CA ALA A 155 -20.52 1.64 30.43
C ALA A 155 -19.90 2.33 31.66
N ASP A 156 -20.33 1.94 32.88
CA ASP A 156 -19.79 2.51 34.12
C ASP A 156 -18.29 2.22 34.29
N VAL A 157 -17.86 0.98 33.99
CA VAL A 157 -16.44 0.58 34.07
C VAL A 157 -15.62 1.27 32.97
N LEU A 158 -16.14 1.33 31.75
CA LEU A 158 -15.50 2.03 30.63
C LEU A 158 -15.25 3.51 30.97
N LEU A 159 -16.26 4.21 31.50
CA LEU A 159 -16.10 5.61 31.91
C LEU A 159 -15.03 5.77 33.00
N ALA A 160 -15.02 4.87 33.99
CA ALA A 160 -14.02 4.90 35.05
C ALA A 160 -12.59 4.73 34.49
N GLU A 161 -12.38 3.76 33.60
CA GLU A 161 -11.07 3.53 32.98
C GLU A 161 -10.66 4.68 32.05
N LEU A 162 -11.56 5.17 31.18
CA LEU A 162 -11.30 6.33 30.32
C LEU A 162 -10.92 7.58 31.13
N THR A 163 -11.57 7.81 32.27
CA THR A 163 -11.29 8.94 33.15
C THR A 163 -9.92 8.78 33.81
N GLU A 164 -9.62 7.60 34.36
CA GLU A 164 -8.35 7.33 35.02
C GLU A 164 -7.16 7.42 34.05
N LEU A 165 -7.34 6.92 32.83
CA LEU A 165 -6.32 6.89 31.78
C LEU A 165 -6.23 8.22 31.01
N GLY A 166 -7.12 9.19 31.32
CA GLY A 166 -7.12 10.50 30.66
C GLY A 166 -7.50 10.46 29.18
N ARG A 167 -8.36 9.51 28.78
CA ARG A 167 -8.68 9.22 27.38
C ARG A 167 -10.05 9.70 26.91
N ALA A 168 -10.88 10.26 27.79
CA ALA A 168 -12.25 10.68 27.50
C ALA A 168 -12.39 11.55 26.22
N SER A 169 -11.48 12.50 25.98
CA SER A 169 -11.54 13.40 24.81
C SER A 169 -11.03 12.77 23.50
N ALA A 170 -10.39 11.60 23.57
CA ALA A 170 -9.82 10.86 22.46
C ALA A 170 -10.65 9.59 22.13
N THR A 171 -11.90 9.55 22.58
CA THR A 171 -12.77 8.39 22.44
C THR A 171 -14.13 8.78 21.88
N VAL A 172 -14.62 7.99 20.92
CA VAL A 172 -16.02 7.96 20.49
C VAL A 172 -16.61 6.66 21.01
N VAL A 173 -17.76 6.73 21.69
CA VAL A 173 -18.45 5.55 22.22
C VAL A 173 -19.68 5.22 21.39
N ALA A 174 -19.83 3.96 21.01
CA ALA A 174 -20.97 3.47 20.25
C ALA A 174 -21.70 2.35 21.01
N SER A 175 -22.95 2.11 20.64
CA SER A 175 -23.68 0.88 20.95
C SER A 175 -24.87 0.78 20.00
N PHE A 176 -25.26 -0.45 19.64
CA PHE A 176 -26.50 -0.65 18.88
C PHE A 176 -27.76 -0.35 19.71
N ASP A 177 -27.67 -0.37 21.05
CA ASP A 177 -28.79 -0.18 21.96
C ASP A 177 -28.99 1.31 22.34
N ASP A 178 -30.13 1.89 21.94
CA ASP A 178 -30.44 3.31 22.19
C ASP A 178 -30.51 3.66 23.69
N GLU A 179 -30.88 2.71 24.55
CA GLU A 179 -30.95 2.92 26.00
C GLU A 179 -29.54 2.99 26.60
N VAL A 180 -28.62 2.14 26.13
CA VAL A 180 -27.20 2.18 26.52
C VAL A 180 -26.54 3.48 26.06
N VAL A 181 -26.75 3.90 24.81
CA VAL A 181 -26.24 5.18 24.29
C VAL A 181 -26.76 6.35 25.12
N SER A 182 -28.06 6.37 25.39
CA SER A 182 -28.70 7.42 26.20
C SER A 182 -28.18 7.42 27.65
N TYR A 183 -27.95 6.25 28.22
CA TYR A 183 -27.39 6.10 29.56
C TYR A 183 -25.95 6.61 29.63
N PHE A 184 -25.07 6.15 28.74
CA PHE A 184 -23.67 6.57 28.72
C PHE A 184 -23.54 8.09 28.57
N ARG A 185 -24.31 8.69 27.64
CA ARG A 185 -24.37 10.15 27.47
C ARG A 185 -24.85 10.88 28.73
N SER A 186 -25.72 10.27 29.54
CA SER A 186 -26.21 10.89 30.78
C SER A 186 -25.14 10.95 31.88
N ILE A 187 -24.20 10.00 31.87
CA ILE A 187 -23.11 9.91 32.86
C ILE A 187 -21.80 10.54 32.37
N ALA A 188 -21.62 10.67 31.05
CA ALA A 188 -20.43 11.21 30.39
C ALA A 188 -20.79 12.13 29.21
N PRO A 189 -21.47 13.28 29.45
CA PRO A 189 -21.94 14.17 28.39
C PRO A 189 -20.82 14.84 27.57
N GLU A 190 -19.58 14.81 28.06
CA GLU A 190 -18.39 15.33 27.39
C GLU A 190 -17.76 14.37 26.38
N ILE A 191 -18.11 13.07 26.44
CA ILE A 191 -17.62 12.06 25.52
C ILE A 191 -18.58 11.99 24.33
N GLU A 192 -18.04 12.06 23.11
CA GLU A 192 -18.83 11.92 21.89
C GLU A 192 -19.41 10.50 21.81
N VAL A 193 -20.69 10.39 21.48
CA VAL A 193 -21.32 9.09 21.24
C VAL A 193 -21.85 9.00 19.82
N SER A 194 -21.85 7.80 19.22
CA SER A 194 -22.60 7.56 18.00
C SER A 194 -24.06 7.20 18.32
N PRO A 195 -25.04 7.58 17.47
CA PRO A 195 -26.43 7.24 17.73
C PRO A 195 -26.67 5.73 17.70
N GLY A 196 -27.60 5.25 18.54
CA GLY A 196 -28.04 3.86 18.55
C GLY A 196 -28.87 3.49 17.31
N LEU A 197 -29.17 2.20 17.16
CA LEU A 197 -29.79 1.66 15.95
C LEU A 197 -31.17 2.27 15.67
N GLY A 198 -31.98 2.53 16.70
CA GLY A 198 -33.30 3.13 16.54
C GLY A 198 -33.22 4.58 16.05
N VAL A 199 -32.31 5.38 16.60
CA VAL A 199 -32.06 6.76 16.15
C VAL A 199 -31.54 6.78 14.71
N LEU A 200 -30.55 5.94 14.38
CA LEU A 200 -30.02 5.82 13.02
C LEU A 200 -31.12 5.40 12.03
N THR A 201 -31.94 4.42 12.39
CA THR A 201 -33.05 3.95 11.55
C THR A 201 -34.06 5.07 11.27
N ALA A 202 -34.46 5.83 12.30
CA ALA A 202 -35.38 6.95 12.12
C ALA A 202 -34.80 8.01 11.19
N TYR A 203 -33.54 8.41 11.41
CA TYR A 203 -32.87 9.37 10.54
C TYR A 203 -32.76 8.87 9.09
N VAL A 204 -32.35 7.62 8.87
CA VAL A 204 -32.23 7.02 7.52
C VAL A 204 -33.58 7.03 6.79
N LEU A 205 -34.63 6.53 7.43
CA LEU A 205 -35.93 6.32 6.80
C LEU A 205 -36.73 7.60 6.52
N ASP A 206 -36.72 8.57 7.42
CA ASP A 206 -37.58 9.76 7.30
C ASP A 206 -36.90 11.10 7.61
N GLY A 207 -35.61 11.09 7.93
CA GLY A 207 -34.85 12.31 8.24
C GLY A 207 -35.17 12.87 9.63
N THR A 208 -35.68 12.05 10.55
CA THR A 208 -35.84 12.44 11.96
C THR A 208 -34.51 12.96 12.50
N ALA A 209 -34.52 14.15 13.08
CA ALA A 209 -33.31 14.83 13.57
C ALA A 209 -32.55 13.98 14.60
N VAL A 210 -31.23 13.88 14.40
CA VAL A 210 -30.32 13.21 15.32
C VAL A 210 -30.14 14.09 16.58
N PRO A 211 -30.17 13.52 17.81
CA PRO A 211 -29.95 14.28 19.04
C PRO A 211 -28.58 14.97 19.09
N ASP A 212 -28.51 16.14 19.72
CA ASP A 212 -27.26 16.90 19.91
C ASP A 212 -26.17 16.05 20.61
N GLY A 213 -24.94 16.13 20.12
CA GLY A 213 -23.80 15.35 20.65
C GLY A 213 -23.75 13.90 20.16
N MET A 214 -24.50 13.58 19.09
CA MET A 214 -24.39 12.32 18.35
C MET A 214 -24.01 12.56 16.89
N ARG A 215 -22.84 13.18 16.65
CA ARG A 215 -22.52 13.75 15.32
C ARG A 215 -22.09 12.72 14.29
N ILE A 216 -21.60 11.57 14.73
CA ILE A 216 -20.94 10.58 13.87
C ILE A 216 -21.90 9.43 13.59
N LEU A 217 -22.32 9.29 12.33
CA LEU A 217 -23.23 8.22 11.91
C LEU A 217 -22.44 7.00 11.46
N GLN A 218 -22.44 5.94 12.26
CA GLN A 218 -21.81 4.68 11.91
C GLN A 218 -22.82 3.81 11.14
N LEU A 219 -22.71 3.79 9.82
CA LEU A 219 -23.74 3.21 8.92
C LEU A 219 -23.14 2.14 8.00
N PRO A 220 -23.83 1.01 7.78
CA PRO A 220 -23.43 0.05 6.77
C PRO A 220 -23.93 0.45 5.38
N PRO A 221 -23.35 -0.07 4.29
CA PRO A 221 -23.89 0.06 2.93
C PRO A 221 -25.32 -0.47 2.81
N GLU A 222 -25.59 -1.64 3.39
CA GLU A 222 -26.89 -2.29 3.45
C GLU A 222 -27.23 -2.73 4.87
N TYR A 223 -28.51 -2.72 5.25
CA TYR A 223 -28.94 -3.31 6.51
C TYR A 223 -30.31 -3.97 6.37
N SER A 224 -30.40 -5.26 6.71
CA SER A 224 -31.66 -6.03 6.66
C SER A 224 -32.40 -5.97 5.31
N GLY A 225 -31.66 -5.99 4.18
CA GLY A 225 -32.23 -5.92 2.83
C GLY A 225 -32.55 -4.51 2.33
N LEU A 226 -32.28 -3.47 3.14
CA LEU A 226 -32.41 -2.07 2.76
C LEU A 226 -31.06 -1.51 2.37
N GLN A 227 -30.95 -0.95 1.16
CA GLN A 227 -29.81 -0.11 0.80
C GLN A 227 -29.83 1.15 1.67
N VAL A 228 -28.86 1.26 2.59
CA VAL A 228 -28.76 2.37 3.53
C VAL A 228 -27.99 3.51 2.88
N LEU A 229 -26.76 3.25 2.40
CA LEU A 229 -25.96 4.27 1.73
C LEU A 229 -26.45 4.51 0.31
N THR A 230 -27.27 5.55 0.19
CA THR A 230 -27.76 6.09 -1.08
C THR A 230 -27.16 7.48 -1.33
N PRO A 231 -27.00 7.91 -2.60
CA PRO A 231 -26.55 9.27 -2.90
C PRO A 231 -27.38 10.35 -2.20
N GLU A 232 -28.69 10.13 -2.06
CA GLU A 232 -29.60 11.03 -1.36
C GLU A 232 -29.31 11.10 0.15
N LEU A 233 -29.06 9.95 0.81
CA LEU A 233 -28.71 9.92 2.22
C LEU A 233 -27.37 10.64 2.45
N ILE A 234 -26.35 10.35 1.65
CA ILE A 234 -25.02 10.94 1.77
C ILE A 234 -25.07 12.46 1.56
N ALA A 235 -25.86 12.92 0.59
CA ALA A 235 -26.06 14.36 0.38
C ALA A 235 -26.75 15.02 1.59
N ARG A 236 -27.73 14.34 2.21
CA ARG A 236 -28.45 14.85 3.39
C ARG A 236 -27.54 14.92 4.61
N THR A 237 -26.80 13.85 4.93
CA THR A 237 -25.86 13.83 6.07
C THR A 237 -24.82 14.93 5.97
N LYS A 238 -24.30 15.16 4.75
CA LYS A 238 -23.38 16.26 4.48
C LYS A 238 -24.02 17.64 4.68
N ALA A 239 -25.28 17.82 4.27
CA ALA A 239 -26.01 19.07 4.50
C ALA A 239 -26.29 19.32 5.99
N ASP A 240 -26.51 18.25 6.75
CA ASP A 240 -26.79 18.29 8.19
C ASP A 240 -25.50 18.36 9.04
N GLY A 241 -24.31 18.25 8.42
CA GLY A 241 -23.03 18.27 9.12
C GLY A 241 -22.77 17.02 9.95
N LEU A 242 -23.33 15.88 9.53
CA LEU A 242 -23.23 14.59 10.20
C LEU A 242 -22.32 13.66 9.39
N PRO A 243 -21.01 13.56 9.70
CA PRO A 243 -20.11 12.68 8.97
C PRO A 243 -20.53 11.21 9.08
N ILE A 244 -20.35 10.46 7.99
CA ILE A 244 -20.57 9.02 7.95
C ILE A 244 -19.24 8.30 8.16
N TRP A 245 -19.22 7.38 9.13
CA TRP A 245 -18.21 6.33 9.22
C TRP A 245 -18.83 5.03 8.73
N VAL A 246 -18.44 4.60 7.53
CA VAL A 246 -18.98 3.36 6.96
C VAL A 246 -18.34 2.15 7.62
N TRP A 247 -19.16 1.15 7.93
CA TRP A 247 -18.69 -0.19 8.28
C TRP A 247 -19.25 -1.18 7.27
N PRO A 248 -18.43 -1.72 6.34
CA PRO A 248 -18.91 -2.69 5.36
C PRO A 248 -19.45 -3.95 6.07
N ASN A 249 -20.69 -4.31 5.75
CA ASN A 249 -21.37 -5.45 6.37
C ASN A 249 -21.34 -6.72 5.49
N ASP A 250 -20.51 -6.69 4.45
CA ASP A 250 -20.23 -7.79 3.52
C ASP A 250 -18.74 -7.80 3.20
N ARG A 251 -18.10 -8.97 3.30
CA ARG A 251 -16.67 -9.15 2.99
C ARG A 251 -16.35 -8.78 1.55
N GLU A 252 -17.30 -8.89 0.62
CA GLU A 252 -17.10 -8.45 -0.78
C GLU A 252 -16.86 -6.94 -0.90
N LEU A 253 -17.21 -6.16 0.13
CA LEU A 253 -16.98 -4.72 0.21
C LEU A 253 -15.74 -4.36 1.05
N GLU A 254 -15.03 -5.36 1.57
CA GLU A 254 -13.79 -5.21 2.35
C GLU A 254 -12.58 -5.33 1.43
N ASN A 255 -12.37 -4.31 0.58
CA ASN A 255 -11.21 -4.20 -0.32
C ASN A 255 -10.98 -2.75 -0.77
N TYR A 256 -9.77 -2.49 -1.26
CA TYR A 256 -9.34 -1.17 -1.74
C TYR A 256 -10.33 -0.51 -2.72
N ASP A 257 -10.91 -1.23 -3.69
CA ASP A 257 -11.77 -0.62 -4.71
C ASP A 257 -13.09 -0.15 -4.10
N ALA A 258 -13.68 -0.96 -3.22
CA ALA A 258 -14.86 -0.59 -2.46
C ALA A 258 -14.56 0.60 -1.53
N TYR A 259 -13.42 0.61 -0.85
CA TYR A 259 -12.99 1.72 0.00
C TYR A 259 -12.87 3.02 -0.80
N LEU A 260 -12.17 2.99 -1.93
CA LEU A 260 -12.03 4.16 -2.80
C LEU A 260 -13.39 4.63 -3.32
N ALA A 261 -14.29 3.71 -3.67
CA ALA A 261 -15.65 4.05 -4.09
C ALA A 261 -16.46 4.72 -2.96
N PHE A 262 -16.31 4.31 -1.69
CA PHE A 262 -16.93 5.00 -0.56
C PHE A 262 -16.39 6.42 -0.42
N LEU A 263 -15.06 6.61 -0.50
CA LEU A 263 -14.43 7.92 -0.42
C LEU A 263 -14.92 8.85 -1.54
N GLN A 264 -15.02 8.36 -2.77
CA GLN A 264 -15.53 9.09 -3.93
C GLN A 264 -17.00 9.49 -3.80
N GLN A 265 -17.81 8.69 -3.10
CA GLN A 265 -19.20 9.02 -2.77
C GLN A 265 -19.31 10.11 -1.70
N GLY A 266 -18.22 10.42 -0.99
CA GLY A 266 -18.14 11.46 0.03
C GLY A 266 -18.22 10.93 1.47
N ILE A 267 -17.97 9.64 1.68
CA ILE A 267 -17.86 9.04 3.02
C ILE A 267 -16.59 9.56 3.72
N GLU A 268 -16.71 9.92 5.00
CA GLU A 268 -15.64 10.60 5.76
C GLU A 268 -14.87 9.69 6.72
N GLY A 269 -15.32 8.45 6.95
CA GLY A 269 -14.57 7.46 7.73
C GLY A 269 -14.79 6.05 7.22
N LEU A 270 -13.73 5.24 7.21
CA LEU A 270 -13.75 3.84 6.83
C LEU A 270 -13.46 3.00 8.08
N ASN A 271 -14.45 2.29 8.63
CA ASN A 271 -14.26 1.29 9.68
C ASN A 271 -14.26 -0.10 9.04
N ILE A 272 -13.07 -0.66 8.84
CA ILE A 272 -12.82 -1.70 7.82
C ILE A 272 -11.93 -2.82 8.33
N ASN A 273 -12.03 -3.96 7.66
CA ASN A 273 -11.33 -5.20 8.02
C ASN A 273 -9.92 -5.30 7.41
N PHE A 274 -9.60 -4.55 6.35
CA PHE A 274 -8.26 -4.48 5.74
C PHE A 274 -7.61 -3.10 5.91
N PRO A 275 -7.10 -2.76 7.10
CA PRO A 275 -6.56 -1.44 7.41
C PRO A 275 -5.45 -0.97 6.45
N ALA A 276 -4.55 -1.85 5.98
CA ALA A 276 -3.49 -1.43 5.07
C ALA A 276 -4.05 -0.92 3.73
N GLN A 277 -5.02 -1.66 3.18
CA GLN A 277 -5.71 -1.28 1.94
C GLN A 277 -6.54 0.00 2.13
N GLY A 278 -7.15 0.22 3.29
CA GLY A 278 -7.89 1.45 3.56
C GLY A 278 -7.02 2.68 3.70
N VAL A 279 -5.87 2.55 4.38
CA VAL A 279 -4.88 3.63 4.47
C VAL A 279 -4.35 3.98 3.09
N GLU A 280 -4.09 2.97 2.26
CA GLU A 280 -3.72 3.16 0.86
C GLU A 280 -4.83 3.88 0.08
N ALA A 281 -6.09 3.44 0.18
CA ALA A 281 -7.22 4.07 -0.51
C ALA A 281 -7.42 5.55 -0.09
N VAL A 282 -7.29 5.87 1.20
CA VAL A 282 -7.37 7.26 1.67
C VAL A 282 -6.20 8.09 1.16
N ARG A 283 -4.97 7.54 1.19
CA ARG A 283 -3.79 8.21 0.63
C ARG A 283 -3.98 8.52 -0.85
N ASP A 284 -4.50 7.57 -1.61
CA ASP A 284 -4.74 7.72 -3.04
C ASP A 284 -5.88 8.72 -3.31
N PHE A 285 -6.92 8.71 -2.49
CA PHE A 285 -8.02 9.66 -2.60
C PHE A 285 -7.59 11.12 -2.40
N ILE A 286 -6.65 11.38 -1.48
CA ILE A 286 -6.20 12.75 -1.16
C ILE A 286 -5.01 13.22 -2.01
N THR A 287 -4.32 12.31 -2.70
CA THR A 287 -3.11 12.64 -3.47
C THR A 287 -3.47 13.34 -4.78
N PRO A 288 -2.94 14.55 -5.07
CA PRO A 288 -3.22 15.27 -6.30
C PRO A 288 -2.82 14.48 -7.56
N GLY A 289 -3.80 14.11 -8.38
CA GLY A 289 -3.58 13.33 -9.61
C GLY A 289 -3.86 11.83 -9.47
N ALA A 290 -3.94 11.28 -8.26
CA ALA A 290 -4.34 9.89 -8.05
C ALA A 290 -5.83 9.63 -8.37
N LEU A 291 -6.66 10.68 -8.40
CA LEU A 291 -8.06 10.63 -8.84
C LEU A 291 -8.25 10.70 -10.37
N ILE A 292 -7.19 10.61 -11.18
CA ILE A 292 -7.39 10.38 -12.62
C ILE A 292 -8.10 9.03 -12.77
N ALA A 293 -9.33 9.09 -13.28
CA ALA A 293 -10.12 7.90 -13.57
C ALA A 293 -9.28 6.93 -14.40
N ALA A 294 -9.29 5.66 -14.00
CA ALA A 294 -8.61 4.63 -14.75
C ALA A 294 -9.14 4.62 -16.20
N ALA A 295 -8.22 4.53 -17.16
CA ALA A 295 -8.55 4.40 -18.57
C ALA A 295 -8.36 2.93 -18.96
N PRO A 296 -9.43 2.11 -18.94
CA PRO A 296 -9.31 0.67 -19.18
C PRO A 296 -8.77 0.39 -20.58
N SER A 297 -7.86 -0.58 -20.67
CA SER A 297 -7.38 -1.15 -21.92
C SER A 297 -8.43 -2.08 -22.56
N ALA A 298 -8.19 -2.49 -23.81
CA ALA A 298 -9.05 -3.47 -24.49
C ALA A 298 -9.08 -4.83 -23.77
N GLY A 299 -8.01 -5.19 -23.07
CA GLY A 299 -7.90 -6.43 -22.31
C GLY A 299 -8.83 -6.52 -21.09
N CYS A 300 -9.47 -5.42 -20.67
CA CYS A 300 -10.54 -5.48 -19.65
C CYS A 300 -11.82 -6.18 -20.14
N GLU A 301 -11.95 -6.38 -21.46
CA GLU A 301 -13.03 -7.17 -22.06
C GLU A 301 -12.55 -8.55 -22.54
N ALA A 302 -11.26 -8.85 -22.38
CA ALA A 302 -10.67 -10.13 -22.78
C ALA A 302 -10.96 -11.24 -21.75
N PRO A 303 -10.82 -12.53 -22.13
CA PRO A 303 -10.93 -13.63 -21.17
C PRO A 303 -9.93 -13.45 -20.00
N PRO A 304 -10.39 -13.56 -18.75
CA PRO A 304 -9.55 -13.27 -17.60
C PRO A 304 -8.37 -14.24 -17.51
N VAL A 305 -7.20 -13.69 -17.19
CA VAL A 305 -5.96 -14.43 -16.95
C VAL A 305 -5.79 -14.59 -15.45
N ALA A 306 -5.50 -15.80 -14.98
CA ALA A 306 -5.31 -16.05 -13.55
C ALA A 306 -4.07 -15.30 -13.00
N PRO A 307 -4.13 -14.82 -11.74
CA PRO A 307 -2.97 -14.29 -11.03
C PRO A 307 -1.76 -15.22 -11.01
N GLY A 308 -0.58 -14.65 -10.81
CA GLY A 308 0.70 -15.34 -10.72
C GLY A 308 1.66 -15.04 -11.87
N GLU A 309 2.81 -15.70 -11.82
CA GLU A 309 3.91 -15.50 -12.74
C GLU A 309 3.83 -16.42 -13.98
N ALA A 310 4.13 -15.88 -15.16
CA ALA A 310 4.27 -16.64 -16.39
C ALA A 310 5.35 -16.06 -17.30
N THR A 311 6.12 -16.94 -17.97
CA THR A 311 7.04 -16.56 -19.05
C THR A 311 6.35 -16.74 -20.40
N LEU A 312 6.31 -15.66 -21.18
CA LEU A 312 5.59 -15.58 -22.45
C LEU A 312 6.55 -15.19 -23.57
N ASN A 313 6.22 -15.56 -24.81
CA ASN A 313 7.02 -15.23 -25.98
C ASN A 313 6.43 -14.02 -26.70
N LEU A 314 7.28 -13.14 -27.21
CA LEU A 314 6.90 -12.08 -28.15
C LEU A 314 7.92 -12.01 -29.28
N SER A 315 7.44 -12.06 -30.51
CA SER A 315 8.31 -12.00 -31.71
C SER A 315 7.79 -10.94 -32.67
N VAL A 316 8.31 -9.73 -32.52
CA VAL A 316 7.96 -8.57 -33.38
C VAL A 316 9.26 -7.95 -33.86
N GLN A 317 9.65 -8.28 -35.09
CA GLN A 317 10.97 -7.97 -35.71
C GLN A 317 12.15 -8.65 -35.00
N LEU A 318 12.18 -8.58 -33.67
CA LEU A 318 13.08 -9.28 -32.78
C LEU A 318 12.32 -10.38 -32.02
N ALA A 319 12.98 -11.51 -31.79
CA ALA A 319 12.45 -12.56 -30.93
C ALA A 319 12.83 -12.25 -29.47
N GLY A 320 11.90 -12.43 -28.56
CA GLY A 320 12.12 -12.23 -27.13
C GLY A 320 11.09 -12.96 -26.29
N THR A 321 11.30 -12.90 -24.99
CA THR A 321 10.36 -13.34 -23.97
C THR A 321 10.07 -12.21 -23.00
N TYR A 322 9.04 -12.38 -22.18
CA TYR A 322 8.84 -11.55 -21.01
C TYR A 322 8.27 -12.39 -19.87
N ILE A 323 8.69 -12.06 -18.66
CA ILE A 323 8.06 -12.54 -17.42
C ILE A 323 6.95 -11.57 -17.10
N ARG A 324 5.74 -12.07 -16.89
CA ARG A 324 4.60 -11.32 -16.39
C ARG A 324 4.23 -11.86 -15.02
N HIS A 325 4.13 -10.97 -14.04
CA HIS A 325 3.58 -11.26 -12.72
C HIS A 325 2.28 -10.47 -12.55
N LEU A 326 1.19 -11.20 -12.30
CA LEU A 326 -0.12 -10.64 -11.98
C LEU A 326 -0.36 -10.79 -10.47
N PRO A 327 -0.66 -9.69 -9.74
CA PRO A 327 -0.82 -9.75 -8.30
C PRO A 327 -2.09 -10.55 -7.91
N PRO A 328 -2.19 -11.09 -6.68
CA PRO A 328 -3.37 -11.79 -6.20
C PRO A 328 -4.68 -10.99 -6.34
N SER A 329 -4.59 -9.66 -6.34
CA SER A 329 -5.72 -8.74 -6.52
C SER A 329 -6.19 -8.59 -7.97
N TYR A 330 -5.49 -9.17 -8.96
CA TYR A 330 -5.89 -9.07 -10.36
C TYR A 330 -7.10 -9.95 -10.67
N ASP A 331 -8.23 -9.32 -10.98
CA ASP A 331 -9.53 -9.96 -11.27
C ASP A 331 -9.85 -10.02 -12.78
N GLY A 332 -9.05 -9.35 -13.61
CA GLY A 332 -9.27 -9.22 -15.06
C GLY A 332 -10.35 -8.21 -15.46
N VAL A 333 -10.89 -7.43 -14.52
CA VAL A 333 -11.97 -6.46 -14.75
C VAL A 333 -11.59 -5.07 -14.24
N THR A 334 -10.89 -5.00 -13.11
CA THR A 334 -10.40 -3.77 -12.50
C THR A 334 -9.07 -3.37 -13.15
N PRO A 335 -8.99 -2.21 -13.84
CA PRO A 335 -7.76 -1.81 -14.53
C PRO A 335 -6.63 -1.56 -13.54
N LEU A 336 -5.53 -2.32 -13.67
CA LEU A 336 -4.34 -2.14 -12.81
C LEU A 336 -3.23 -1.37 -13.55
N PRO A 337 -2.39 -0.62 -12.82
CA PRO A 337 -1.16 -0.05 -13.38
C PRO A 337 -0.23 -1.12 -13.95
N LEU A 338 0.56 -0.76 -14.96
CA LEU A 338 1.59 -1.62 -15.55
C LEU A 338 2.97 -1.03 -15.26
N VAL A 339 3.86 -1.83 -14.68
CA VAL A 339 5.27 -1.47 -14.47
C VAL A 339 6.15 -2.41 -15.30
N LEU A 340 6.87 -1.84 -16.26
CA LEU A 340 7.91 -2.55 -17.01
C LEU A 340 9.25 -2.42 -16.27
N GLY A 341 9.86 -3.54 -15.90
CA GLY A 341 11.20 -3.59 -15.33
C GLY A 341 12.23 -4.05 -16.37
N LEU A 342 13.26 -3.24 -16.63
CA LEU A 342 14.28 -3.53 -17.64
C LEU A 342 15.62 -3.95 -17.01
N HIS A 343 16.11 -5.13 -17.38
CA HIS A 343 17.35 -5.67 -16.83
C HIS A 343 18.59 -4.90 -17.34
N GLY A 344 19.67 -4.89 -16.58
CA GLY A 344 20.95 -4.32 -17.01
C GLY A 344 21.68 -5.16 -18.06
N TRP A 345 22.81 -4.64 -18.53
CA TRP A 345 23.71 -5.38 -19.42
C TRP A 345 24.17 -6.66 -18.73
N LEU A 346 24.14 -7.80 -19.44
CA LEU A 346 24.43 -9.15 -18.92
C LEU A 346 23.43 -9.70 -17.89
N GLN A 347 22.47 -8.90 -17.42
CA GLN A 347 21.40 -9.39 -16.57
C GLN A 347 20.30 -10.05 -17.41
N SER A 348 19.37 -10.74 -16.74
CA SER A 348 18.20 -11.37 -17.34
C SER A 348 16.93 -10.90 -16.64
N ALA A 349 15.77 -11.12 -17.27
CA ALA A 349 14.48 -10.78 -16.68
C ALA A 349 14.26 -11.38 -15.26
N PRO A 350 14.55 -12.67 -14.98
CA PRO A 350 14.42 -13.21 -13.62
C PRO A 350 15.33 -12.52 -12.60
N LEU A 351 16.54 -12.14 -13.03
CA LEU A 351 17.51 -11.49 -12.15
C LEU A 351 17.00 -10.12 -11.73
N LEU A 352 16.48 -9.33 -12.67
CA LEU A 352 15.88 -8.03 -12.35
C LEU A 352 14.66 -8.19 -11.43
N MET A 353 13.74 -9.11 -11.74
CA MET A 353 12.56 -9.36 -10.91
C MET A 353 12.94 -9.61 -9.44
N THR A 354 14.07 -10.32 -9.22
CA THR A 354 14.63 -10.56 -7.89
C THR A 354 15.34 -9.33 -7.32
N GLN A 355 16.22 -8.69 -8.09
CA GLN A 355 17.02 -7.54 -7.67
C GLN A 355 16.14 -6.37 -7.22
N ALA A 356 15.07 -6.09 -7.96
CA ALA A 356 14.09 -5.03 -7.67
C ALA A 356 12.93 -5.50 -6.77
N ALA A 357 12.88 -6.77 -6.36
CA ALA A 357 11.74 -7.37 -5.63
C ALA A 357 10.37 -7.05 -6.25
N LEU A 358 10.31 -6.96 -7.59
CA LEU A 358 9.18 -6.38 -8.31
C LEU A 358 7.86 -7.18 -8.15
N PRO A 359 7.86 -8.54 -8.11
CA PRO A 359 6.65 -9.31 -7.83
C PRO A 359 6.06 -9.04 -6.43
N ALA A 360 6.91 -8.92 -5.42
CA ALA A 360 6.46 -8.66 -4.06
C ALA A 360 5.88 -7.24 -3.91
N ALA A 361 6.48 -6.26 -4.59
CA ALA A 361 5.92 -4.92 -4.68
C ALA A 361 4.59 -4.90 -5.45
N ALA A 362 4.48 -5.62 -6.57
CA ALA A 362 3.25 -5.77 -7.33
C ALA A 362 2.10 -6.33 -6.48
N ASP A 363 2.38 -7.36 -5.66
CA ASP A 363 1.40 -7.96 -4.75
C ASP A 363 0.91 -6.98 -3.68
N ARG A 364 1.82 -6.19 -3.10
CA ARG A 364 1.49 -5.18 -2.09
C ARG A 364 0.69 -4.03 -2.65
N HIS A 365 1.11 -3.54 -3.82
CA HIS A 365 0.68 -2.26 -4.39
C HIS A 365 -0.26 -2.38 -5.58
N ARG A 366 -0.71 -3.62 -5.86
CA ARG A 366 -1.70 -3.94 -6.88
C ARG A 366 -1.37 -3.41 -8.28
N PHE A 367 -0.16 -3.66 -8.78
CA PHE A 367 0.21 -3.39 -10.17
C PHE A 367 0.67 -4.64 -10.90
N ILE A 368 0.59 -4.64 -12.23
CA ILE A 368 1.10 -5.69 -13.10
C ILE A 368 2.59 -5.44 -13.33
N ALA A 369 3.44 -6.41 -12.99
CA ALA A 369 4.88 -6.33 -13.24
C ALA A 369 5.27 -7.13 -14.49
N VAL A 370 6.03 -6.53 -15.39
CA VAL A 370 6.55 -7.21 -16.59
C VAL A 370 8.03 -6.96 -16.78
N ALA A 371 8.82 -8.02 -16.95
CA ALA A 371 10.25 -7.95 -17.25
C ALA A 371 10.54 -8.62 -18.59
N PRO A 372 10.81 -7.85 -19.66
CA PRO A 372 11.15 -8.42 -20.97
C PRO A 372 12.63 -8.82 -21.08
N ASP A 373 12.92 -9.65 -22.08
CA ASP A 373 14.27 -10.09 -22.47
C ASP A 373 14.28 -10.39 -23.97
N ILE A 374 15.05 -9.64 -24.76
CA ILE A 374 15.17 -9.84 -26.21
C ILE A 374 16.31 -10.83 -26.48
N THR A 375 16.03 -11.85 -27.28
CA THR A 375 16.99 -12.94 -27.55
C THR A 375 18.19 -12.44 -28.35
N ARG A 376 19.34 -12.34 -27.67
CA ARG A 376 20.62 -11.85 -28.21
C ARG A 376 21.79 -12.70 -27.68
N PRO A 377 22.99 -12.68 -28.32
CA PRO A 377 24.17 -13.35 -27.78
C PRO A 377 24.55 -12.89 -26.37
N VAL A 378 24.37 -11.60 -26.11
CA VAL A 378 24.50 -10.96 -24.80
C VAL A 378 23.20 -10.19 -24.53
N SER A 379 22.58 -10.42 -23.38
CA SER A 379 21.39 -9.68 -22.97
C SER A 379 21.75 -8.21 -22.71
N LEU A 380 21.19 -7.33 -23.54
CA LEU A 380 21.34 -5.88 -23.51
C LEU A 380 20.28 -5.22 -24.40
N TRP A 381 20.04 -3.94 -24.17
CA TRP A 381 19.13 -3.08 -24.93
C TRP A 381 19.90 -2.17 -25.88
N ASP A 382 19.34 -2.01 -27.08
CA ASP A 382 19.70 -0.92 -28.00
C ASP A 382 18.98 0.35 -27.53
N THR A 383 19.73 1.28 -26.95
CA THR A 383 19.19 2.50 -26.32
C THR A 383 19.10 3.67 -27.29
N ALA A 384 19.34 3.46 -28.59
CA ALA A 384 19.13 4.50 -29.61
C ALA A 384 17.64 4.89 -29.71
N LEU A 385 17.38 6.18 -29.95
CA LEU A 385 16.00 6.70 -30.09
C LEU A 385 15.25 6.07 -31.27
N ASP A 386 15.95 5.63 -32.32
CA ASP A 386 15.42 4.96 -33.50
C ASP A 386 15.74 3.45 -33.53
N GLY A 387 16.17 2.88 -32.40
CA GLY A 387 16.56 1.48 -32.27
C GLY A 387 15.36 0.52 -32.38
N ASP A 388 15.62 -0.70 -32.85
CA ASP A 388 14.60 -1.74 -33.05
C ASP A 388 13.92 -2.15 -31.72
N ASP A 389 14.63 -2.00 -30.59
CA ASP A 389 14.08 -2.32 -29.27
C ASP A 389 12.92 -1.39 -28.89
N VAL A 390 12.97 -0.11 -29.29
CA VAL A 390 11.86 0.84 -29.06
C VAL A 390 10.59 0.37 -29.77
N VAL A 391 10.72 -0.14 -30.99
CA VAL A 391 9.61 -0.72 -31.76
C VAL A 391 9.07 -1.97 -31.07
N TRP A 392 9.97 -2.83 -30.57
CA TRP A 392 9.59 -4.03 -29.83
C TRP A 392 8.84 -3.70 -28.54
N PHE A 393 9.27 -2.70 -27.76
CA PHE A 393 8.55 -2.23 -26.56
C PHE A 393 7.18 -1.65 -26.90
N GLY A 394 7.08 -0.88 -27.99
CA GLY A 394 5.79 -0.40 -28.49
C GLY A 394 4.81 -1.55 -28.76
N ALA A 395 5.31 -2.65 -29.33
CA ALA A 395 4.53 -3.86 -29.57
C ALA A 395 4.20 -4.62 -28.29
N LEU A 396 5.15 -4.76 -27.35
CA LEU A 396 4.91 -5.39 -26.05
C LEU A 396 3.78 -4.69 -25.30
N ILE A 397 3.83 -3.37 -25.17
CA ILE A 397 2.77 -2.61 -24.47
C ILE A 397 1.42 -2.82 -25.17
N ALA A 398 1.39 -2.84 -26.51
CA ALA A 398 0.13 -3.09 -27.24
C ALA A 398 -0.41 -4.50 -26.96
N THR A 399 0.44 -5.54 -27.02
CA THR A 399 0.05 -6.92 -26.69
C THR A 399 -0.48 -7.03 -25.26
N LEU A 400 0.18 -6.40 -24.28
CA LEU A 400 -0.28 -6.41 -22.89
C LEU A 400 -1.64 -5.70 -22.75
N GLN A 401 -1.83 -4.55 -23.41
CA GLN A 401 -3.11 -3.82 -23.39
C GLN A 401 -4.26 -4.59 -24.05
N ASP A 402 -3.98 -5.46 -25.01
CA ASP A 402 -4.98 -6.32 -25.65
C ASP A 402 -5.34 -7.55 -24.79
N GLU A 403 -4.39 -8.06 -24.00
CA GLU A 403 -4.54 -9.32 -23.24
C GLU A 403 -4.92 -9.13 -21.77
N LEU A 404 -4.60 -7.98 -21.17
CA LEU A 404 -4.74 -7.72 -19.74
C LEU A 404 -5.55 -6.46 -19.49
N CYS A 405 -6.27 -6.43 -18.38
CA CYS A 405 -6.98 -5.25 -17.91
C CYS A 405 -6.01 -4.27 -17.25
N ILE A 406 -5.48 -3.35 -18.07
CA ILE A 406 -4.47 -2.36 -17.70
C ILE A 406 -5.11 -0.98 -17.68
N ASP A 407 -4.77 -0.19 -16.68
CA ASP A 407 -5.01 1.24 -16.74
C ASP A 407 -3.99 1.93 -17.65
N THR A 408 -4.46 2.36 -18.81
CA THR A 408 -3.64 2.99 -19.84
C THR A 408 -3.11 4.37 -19.47
N ASN A 409 -3.64 4.99 -18.40
CA ASN A 409 -3.06 6.20 -17.82
C ASN A 409 -1.87 5.89 -16.88
N ARG A 410 -1.63 4.63 -16.53
CA ARG A 410 -0.68 4.22 -15.49
C ARG A 410 0.28 3.14 -16.00
N ILE A 411 0.96 3.44 -17.11
CA ILE A 411 2.03 2.59 -17.67
C ILE A 411 3.37 3.24 -17.33
N TYR A 412 4.20 2.53 -16.58
CA TYR A 412 5.47 3.03 -16.06
C TYR A 412 6.63 2.14 -16.48
N VAL A 413 7.85 2.71 -16.47
CA VAL A 413 9.06 1.95 -16.80
C VAL A 413 10.17 2.24 -15.80
N THR A 414 10.75 1.20 -15.24
CA THR A 414 11.98 1.27 -14.44
C THR A 414 13.01 0.29 -15.00
N GLY A 415 14.25 0.41 -14.59
CA GLY A 415 15.30 -0.52 -14.99
C GLY A 415 16.62 -0.21 -14.33
N MET A 416 17.55 -1.15 -14.47
CA MET A 416 18.89 -1.07 -13.92
C MET A 416 19.90 -0.82 -15.05
N SER A 417 20.89 0.05 -14.86
CA SER A 417 22.04 0.18 -15.77
C SER A 417 21.64 0.44 -17.24
N ASN A 418 22.06 -0.41 -18.18
CA ASN A 418 21.60 -0.35 -19.58
C ASN A 418 20.06 -0.43 -19.73
N GLY A 419 19.35 -1.11 -18.83
CA GLY A 419 17.88 -1.06 -18.75
C GLY A 419 17.34 0.28 -18.27
N ALA A 420 18.07 0.97 -17.38
CA ALA A 420 17.76 2.35 -16.96
C ALA A 420 17.97 3.36 -18.10
N MET A 421 19.02 3.16 -18.91
CA MET A 421 19.23 3.92 -20.14
C MET A 421 18.08 3.70 -21.11
N MET A 422 17.65 2.45 -21.29
CA MET A 422 16.49 2.13 -22.14
C MET A 422 15.20 2.74 -21.61
N ALA A 423 14.97 2.77 -20.29
CA ALA A 423 13.82 3.46 -19.70
C ALA A 423 13.81 4.96 -20.05
N SER A 424 14.99 5.61 -20.04
CA SER A 424 15.15 7.00 -20.47
C SER A 424 14.83 7.18 -21.97
N THR A 425 15.31 6.27 -22.83
CA THR A 425 15.00 6.24 -24.27
C THR A 425 13.50 6.05 -24.53
N LEU A 426 12.85 5.14 -23.80
CA LEU A 426 11.41 4.90 -23.92
C LEU A 426 10.58 6.11 -23.47
N ALA A 427 11.00 6.83 -22.43
CA ALA A 427 10.36 8.09 -22.05
C ALA A 427 10.41 9.13 -23.19
N CYS A 428 11.54 9.21 -23.91
CA CYS A 428 11.68 10.11 -25.06
C CYS A 428 10.79 9.73 -26.24
N VAL A 429 10.66 8.45 -26.57
CA VAL A 429 9.99 8.03 -27.82
C VAL A 429 8.53 7.64 -27.60
N LEU A 430 8.21 7.04 -26.46
CA LEU A 430 6.88 6.55 -26.09
C LEU A 430 6.23 7.42 -24.99
N GLY A 431 6.65 8.68 -24.83
CA GLY A 431 6.15 9.59 -23.79
C GLY A 431 4.63 9.80 -23.80
N SER A 432 3.94 9.56 -24.92
CA SER A 432 2.48 9.59 -25.01
C SER A 432 1.79 8.35 -24.45
N ARG A 433 2.54 7.27 -24.19
CA ARG A 433 2.03 5.99 -23.64
C ARG A 433 2.59 5.69 -22.25
N ILE A 434 3.78 6.20 -21.94
CA ILE A 434 4.44 6.00 -20.65
C ILE A 434 4.19 7.24 -19.78
N ALA A 435 3.60 7.00 -18.61
CA ALA A 435 3.19 8.01 -17.65
C ALA A 435 4.39 8.61 -16.89
N ALA A 436 5.33 7.77 -16.45
CA ALA A 436 6.56 8.16 -15.75
C ALA A 436 7.63 7.07 -15.87
N VAL A 437 8.90 7.43 -15.63
CA VAL A 437 10.02 6.48 -15.62
C VAL A 437 10.91 6.62 -14.39
N ALA A 438 11.57 5.52 -14.00
CA ALA A 438 12.48 5.53 -12.87
C ALA A 438 13.79 4.76 -13.15
N PRO A 439 14.81 5.42 -13.74
CA PRO A 439 16.10 4.79 -14.02
C PRO A 439 16.98 4.60 -12.76
N VAL A 440 17.46 3.38 -12.53
CA VAL A 440 18.40 3.05 -11.44
C VAL A 440 19.79 2.79 -12.00
N ALA A 441 20.77 3.54 -11.50
CA ALA A 441 22.19 3.47 -11.88
C ALA A 441 22.39 3.52 -13.41
N GLY A 442 21.77 4.47 -14.10
CA GLY A 442 21.88 4.58 -15.56
C GLY A 442 20.93 5.56 -16.24
N VAL A 443 20.56 6.65 -15.56
CA VAL A 443 19.79 7.74 -16.21
C VAL A 443 20.56 8.27 -17.41
N GLN A 444 19.88 8.46 -18.53
CA GLN A 444 20.45 9.03 -19.75
C GLN A 444 19.62 10.23 -20.21
N ALA A 445 20.27 11.20 -20.85
CA ALA A 445 19.61 12.29 -21.57
C ALA A 445 19.95 12.17 -23.08
N PRO A 446 19.25 11.33 -23.86
CA PRO A 446 19.59 11.10 -25.27
C PRO A 446 19.52 12.39 -26.08
N GLN A 447 20.51 12.63 -26.93
CA GLN A 447 20.52 13.79 -27.82
C GLN A 447 19.33 13.71 -28.80
N GLY A 448 18.56 14.80 -28.91
CA GLY A 448 17.37 14.84 -29.77
C GLY A 448 16.10 14.24 -29.15
N CYS A 449 16.11 13.97 -27.84
CA CYS A 449 14.92 13.58 -27.10
C CYS A 449 13.83 14.66 -27.16
N GLU A 450 12.67 14.30 -27.73
CA GLU A 450 11.50 15.17 -27.84
C GLU A 450 10.23 14.39 -27.44
N PRO A 451 9.96 14.21 -26.13
CA PRO A 451 8.86 13.36 -25.64
C PRO A 451 7.45 13.88 -25.97
N GLY A 452 7.32 15.09 -26.53
CA GLY A 452 6.05 15.72 -26.88
C GLY A 452 5.20 16.19 -25.70
N ARG A 453 5.58 15.81 -24.46
CA ARG A 453 5.05 16.28 -23.18
C ARG A 453 6.13 16.14 -22.10
N ALA A 454 5.90 16.75 -20.93
CA ALA A 454 6.69 16.42 -19.74
C ALA A 454 6.47 14.96 -19.36
N VAL A 455 7.54 14.18 -19.13
CA VAL A 455 7.49 12.80 -18.61
C VAL A 455 8.24 12.79 -17.28
N PRO A 456 7.51 12.68 -16.15
CA PRO A 456 8.08 12.55 -14.81
C PRO A 456 9.19 11.49 -14.74
N LEU A 457 10.30 11.82 -14.06
CA LEU A 457 11.48 10.96 -13.93
C LEU A 457 12.05 10.95 -12.51
N LEU A 458 12.22 9.76 -11.94
CA LEU A 458 12.88 9.54 -10.66
C LEU A 458 14.14 8.69 -10.82
N ALA A 459 15.32 9.27 -10.65
CA ALA A 459 16.59 8.56 -10.80
C ALA A 459 17.22 8.17 -9.45
N PHE A 460 18.02 7.11 -9.46
CA PHE A 460 18.89 6.70 -8.34
C PHE A 460 20.30 6.47 -8.86
N HIS A 461 21.32 6.99 -8.18
CA HIS A 461 22.71 6.75 -8.59
C HIS A 461 23.69 6.80 -7.42
N GLY A 462 24.59 5.83 -7.37
CA GLY A 462 25.66 5.76 -6.36
C GLY A 462 26.88 6.58 -6.77
N THR A 463 27.44 7.38 -5.85
CA THR A 463 28.64 8.18 -6.16
C THR A 463 29.92 7.33 -6.26
N GLY A 464 29.87 6.08 -5.82
CA GLY A 464 30.93 5.08 -5.92
C GLY A 464 30.74 4.06 -7.06
N ASP A 465 29.79 4.30 -7.98
CA ASP A 465 29.54 3.42 -9.12
C ASP A 465 30.80 3.26 -10.00
N GLN A 466 31.24 2.01 -10.17
CA GLN A 466 32.46 1.65 -10.90
C GLN A 466 32.23 1.29 -12.36
N TYR A 467 30.98 1.26 -12.82
CA TYR A 467 30.59 1.01 -14.21
C TYR A 467 30.17 2.31 -14.90
N LEU A 468 29.26 3.06 -14.27
CA LEU A 468 28.76 4.34 -14.77
C LEU A 468 29.06 5.44 -13.74
N SER A 469 30.09 6.23 -14.02
CA SER A 469 30.58 7.23 -13.08
C SER A 469 29.53 8.32 -12.81
N PHE A 470 29.34 8.66 -11.55
CA PHE A 470 28.43 9.74 -11.14
C PHE A 470 28.83 11.10 -11.74
N GLU A 471 30.13 11.34 -11.87
CA GLU A 471 30.71 12.54 -12.48
C GLU A 471 30.67 12.50 -14.03
N GLY A 472 30.04 11.47 -14.61
CA GLY A 472 29.97 11.25 -16.04
C GLY A 472 31.06 10.31 -16.57
N GLY A 473 30.81 9.73 -17.73
CA GLY A 473 31.66 8.75 -18.37
C GLY A 473 31.57 7.35 -17.76
N TYR A 474 32.42 6.47 -18.27
CA TYR A 474 32.52 5.11 -17.79
C TYR A 474 33.50 4.97 -16.63
N GLY A 475 33.14 4.13 -15.66
CA GLY A 475 34.01 3.74 -14.56
C GLY A 475 35.01 2.63 -14.94
N PRO A 476 35.97 2.33 -14.06
CA PRO A 476 37.06 1.41 -14.35
C PRO A 476 36.62 -0.04 -14.63
N LYS A 477 35.41 -0.44 -14.24
CA LYS A 477 34.88 -1.80 -14.47
C LYS A 477 34.07 -1.94 -15.76
N VAL A 478 33.73 -0.85 -16.47
CA VAL A 478 32.94 -0.98 -17.71
C VAL A 478 33.66 -1.84 -18.75
N GLY A 479 34.99 -1.75 -18.76
CA GLY A 479 35.84 -2.45 -19.72
C GLY A 479 35.72 -3.97 -19.62
N ASP A 480 35.33 -4.49 -18.46
CA ASP A 480 35.17 -5.93 -18.20
C ASP A 480 33.85 -6.48 -18.76
N LEU A 481 32.91 -5.62 -19.16
CA LEU A 481 31.66 -6.05 -19.78
C LEU A 481 31.93 -6.62 -21.18
N PRO A 482 31.16 -7.63 -21.62
CA PRO A 482 31.32 -8.22 -22.94
C PRO A 482 30.76 -7.30 -24.02
N THR A 483 31.34 -7.39 -25.22
CA THR A 483 30.80 -6.78 -26.42
C THR A 483 29.40 -7.34 -26.75
N PRO A 484 28.53 -6.58 -27.44
CA PRO A 484 27.18 -7.04 -27.78
C PRO A 484 27.11 -8.38 -28.54
N ASP A 485 28.13 -8.66 -29.36
CA ASP A 485 28.25 -9.92 -30.11
C ASP A 485 28.84 -11.08 -29.27
N GLY A 486 29.26 -10.82 -28.03
CA GLY A 486 29.85 -11.78 -27.12
C GLY A 486 31.26 -12.25 -27.50
N THR A 487 31.94 -11.56 -28.41
CA THR A 487 33.25 -12.01 -28.93
C THR A 487 34.46 -11.52 -28.13
N GLY A 488 34.28 -10.54 -27.24
CA GLY A 488 35.34 -9.99 -26.40
C GLY A 488 34.79 -9.07 -25.32
N THR A 489 35.63 -8.18 -24.81
CA THR A 489 35.26 -7.18 -23.80
C THR A 489 35.15 -5.77 -24.40
N LEU A 490 34.45 -4.86 -23.72
CA LEU A 490 34.35 -3.46 -24.13
C LEU A 490 35.72 -2.76 -24.11
N ALA A 491 36.64 -3.19 -23.24
CA ALA A 491 38.03 -2.75 -23.26
C ALA A 491 38.73 -3.17 -24.57
N ASP A 492 38.55 -4.41 -25.02
CA ASP A 492 39.13 -4.90 -26.29
C ASP A 492 38.56 -4.16 -27.51
N ALA A 493 37.31 -3.72 -27.43
CA ALA A 493 36.62 -2.96 -28.46
C ALA A 493 36.95 -1.45 -28.46
N GLY A 494 37.71 -0.96 -27.48
CA GLY A 494 38.05 0.46 -27.33
C GLY A 494 36.86 1.35 -26.93
N LEU A 495 35.79 0.77 -26.37
CA LEU A 495 34.57 1.47 -25.98
C LEU A 495 34.65 2.04 -24.56
N ALA A 496 35.56 1.54 -23.72
CA ALA A 496 35.77 2.06 -22.37
C ALA A 496 36.25 3.54 -22.34
N ASP A 497 36.76 4.04 -23.47
CA ASP A 497 37.28 5.42 -23.63
C ASP A 497 36.27 6.37 -24.29
N ALA A 498 34.99 5.99 -24.44
CA ALA A 498 34.00 6.84 -25.10
C ALA A 498 33.62 8.07 -24.23
N ASP A 499 33.66 9.26 -24.84
CA ASP A 499 33.44 10.59 -24.24
C ASP A 499 31.96 10.89 -23.86
N ASP A 500 31.17 9.94 -23.31
CA ASP A 500 29.88 10.31 -22.69
C ASP A 500 30.11 10.91 -21.29
N ALA A 501 30.72 12.08 -21.27
CA ALA A 501 31.24 12.72 -20.05
C ALA A 501 30.19 13.52 -19.25
N MET A 502 28.90 13.45 -19.59
CA MET A 502 27.87 14.22 -18.89
C MET A 502 27.62 13.63 -17.48
N PRO A 503 27.81 14.41 -16.39
CA PRO A 503 27.49 13.99 -15.03
C PRO A 503 26.03 13.58 -14.86
N VAL A 504 25.77 12.73 -13.87
CA VAL A 504 24.41 12.25 -13.58
C VAL A 504 23.47 13.41 -13.22
N VAL A 505 23.95 14.38 -12.43
CA VAL A 505 23.17 15.57 -12.05
C VAL A 505 22.76 16.36 -13.30
N ASP A 506 23.69 16.64 -14.20
CA ASP A 506 23.43 17.37 -15.45
C ASP A 506 22.41 16.63 -16.34
N ARG A 507 22.43 15.29 -16.39
CA ARG A 507 21.41 14.51 -17.12
C ARG A 507 20.02 14.71 -16.54
N VAL A 508 19.91 14.75 -15.21
CA VAL A 508 18.65 14.99 -14.51
C VAL A 508 18.18 16.44 -14.71
N GLU A 509 19.09 17.41 -14.76
CA GLU A 509 18.77 18.80 -15.12
C GLU A 509 18.23 18.92 -16.55
N VAL A 510 18.77 18.15 -17.51
CA VAL A 510 18.19 18.10 -18.87
C VAL A 510 16.75 17.58 -18.83
N TRP A 511 16.47 16.54 -18.05
CA TRP A 511 15.09 16.04 -17.87
C TRP A 511 14.19 17.05 -17.18
N ALA A 512 14.68 17.75 -16.16
CA ALA A 512 13.95 18.82 -15.51
C ALA A 512 13.55 19.91 -16.52
N ALA A 513 14.48 20.31 -17.39
CA ALA A 513 14.20 21.28 -18.46
C ALA A 513 13.18 20.74 -19.49
N LEU A 514 13.28 19.47 -19.89
CA LEU A 514 12.28 18.83 -20.76
C LEU A 514 10.89 18.78 -20.11
N ASN A 515 10.84 18.71 -18.78
CA ASN A 515 9.61 18.73 -17.99
C ASN A 515 9.11 20.14 -17.65
N GLY A 516 9.76 21.18 -18.17
CA GLY A 516 9.35 22.57 -17.98
C GLY A 516 9.67 23.14 -16.59
N CYS A 517 10.61 22.52 -15.87
CA CYS A 517 11.15 23.11 -14.65
C CYS A 517 12.28 24.08 -14.97
N ASP A 518 12.12 25.33 -14.49
CA ASP A 518 13.15 26.36 -14.53
C ASP A 518 13.75 26.52 -13.11
N GLY A 519 14.97 26.05 -12.87
CA GLY A 519 15.63 26.18 -11.56
C GLY A 519 16.74 25.16 -11.31
N GLU A 520 17.55 25.40 -10.27
CA GLU A 520 18.53 24.42 -9.76
C GLU A 520 17.82 23.32 -8.96
N LEU A 521 18.39 22.12 -8.98
CA LEU A 521 17.91 21.01 -8.16
C LEU A 521 18.09 21.32 -6.66
N LEU A 522 17.01 21.24 -5.90
CA LEU A 522 17.01 21.44 -4.45
C LEU A 522 17.33 20.14 -3.73
N ALA A 523 18.45 20.13 -3.02
CA ALA A 523 18.92 19.01 -2.22
C ALA A 523 18.24 18.97 -0.84
N THR A 524 17.79 17.76 -0.45
CA THR A 524 17.22 17.46 0.86
C THR A 524 17.81 16.16 1.40
N PRO A 525 18.31 16.13 2.65
CA PRO A 525 18.81 14.89 3.25
C PRO A 525 17.64 13.94 3.52
N VAL A 526 17.81 12.67 3.12
CA VAL A 526 16.85 11.58 3.38
C VAL A 526 17.40 10.64 4.46
N ALA A 527 18.69 10.33 4.40
CA ALA A 527 19.42 9.56 5.39
C ALA A 527 20.89 10.03 5.44
N ASP A 528 21.70 9.46 6.34
CA ASP A 528 23.11 9.83 6.50
C ASP A 528 23.93 9.64 5.20
N ASP A 529 23.54 8.67 4.36
CA ASP A 529 24.18 8.32 3.10
C ASP A 529 23.33 8.65 1.86
N VAL A 530 22.16 9.29 2.02
CA VAL A 530 21.20 9.53 0.93
C VAL A 530 20.73 10.98 0.92
N GLU A 531 20.88 11.62 -0.23
CA GLU A 531 20.34 12.94 -0.53
C GLU A 531 19.35 12.85 -1.71
N ARG A 532 18.23 13.56 -1.61
CA ARG A 532 17.23 13.69 -2.67
C ARG A 532 17.29 15.10 -3.26
N LEU A 533 17.45 15.17 -4.58
CA LEU A 533 17.49 16.38 -5.39
C LEU A 533 16.19 16.50 -6.17
N VAL A 534 15.52 17.66 -6.13
CA VAL A 534 14.22 17.91 -6.79
C VAL A 534 14.25 19.19 -7.60
N SER A 535 13.73 19.17 -8.83
CA SER A 535 13.70 20.32 -9.73
C SER A 535 12.61 21.35 -9.43
N CYS A 536 11.33 20.98 -9.53
CA CYS A 536 10.19 21.85 -9.19
C CYS A 536 8.89 21.06 -8.95
N GLU A 537 7.96 21.59 -8.14
CA GLU A 537 6.67 20.94 -7.82
C GLU A 537 5.79 20.64 -9.05
N ALA A 538 5.97 21.38 -10.15
CA ALA A 538 5.15 21.25 -11.35
C ALA A 538 5.70 20.24 -12.38
N GLY A 539 6.89 19.65 -12.14
CA GLY A 539 7.57 18.81 -13.14
C GLY A 539 8.51 17.76 -12.57
N ALA A 540 8.09 17.08 -11.49
CA ALA A 540 8.39 15.67 -11.12
C ALA A 540 9.71 15.04 -11.60
N THR A 541 10.83 15.75 -11.51
CA THR A 541 12.15 15.22 -11.80
C THR A 541 12.98 15.21 -10.53
N GLU A 542 13.39 14.02 -10.14
CA GLU A 542 14.06 13.72 -8.88
C GLU A 542 15.31 12.87 -9.09
N LEU A 543 16.31 13.05 -8.24
CA LEU A 543 17.48 12.20 -8.15
C LEU A 543 17.80 11.88 -6.70
N TYR A 544 17.87 10.59 -6.38
CA TYR A 544 18.45 10.11 -5.14
C TYR A 544 19.94 9.82 -5.37
N VAL A 545 20.78 10.53 -4.63
CA VAL A 545 22.24 10.40 -4.63
C VAL A 545 22.64 9.56 -3.42
N ILE A 546 23.27 8.42 -3.68
CA ILE A 546 23.72 7.49 -2.63
C ILE A 546 25.23 7.66 -2.45
N THR A 547 25.62 8.31 -1.36
CA THR A 547 27.01 8.64 -1.08
C THR A 547 27.83 7.37 -0.84
N GLY A 548 28.81 7.12 -1.70
CA GLY A 548 29.64 5.91 -1.64
C GLY A 548 28.96 4.65 -2.17
N GLY A 549 27.68 4.71 -2.56
CA GLY A 549 26.94 3.60 -3.14
C GLY A 549 27.53 3.15 -4.48
N GLY A 550 27.43 1.86 -4.77
CA GLY A 550 27.92 1.23 -6.00
C GLY A 550 26.90 1.23 -7.14
N HIS A 551 27.14 0.35 -8.10
CA HIS A 551 26.26 0.04 -9.24
C HIS A 551 25.15 -0.93 -8.81
N THR A 552 24.30 -0.47 -7.89
CA THR A 552 23.33 -1.30 -7.19
C THR A 552 21.93 -0.71 -7.22
N TRP A 553 20.93 -1.55 -6.98
CA TRP A 553 19.57 -1.18 -6.63
C TRP A 553 19.48 -0.90 -5.11
N PRO A 554 19.24 0.35 -4.67
CA PRO A 554 19.14 0.69 -3.25
C PRO A 554 18.07 -0.15 -2.53
N GLY A 555 18.42 -0.72 -1.37
CA GLY A 555 17.56 -1.62 -0.60
C GLY A 555 17.59 -3.10 -1.02
N SER A 556 18.29 -3.45 -2.11
CA SER A 556 18.33 -4.82 -2.61
C SER A 556 19.22 -5.74 -1.78
N GLU A 557 18.62 -6.74 -1.13
CA GLU A 557 19.35 -7.83 -0.45
C GLU A 557 20.22 -8.63 -1.42
N PHE A 558 19.77 -8.76 -2.68
CA PHE A 558 20.53 -9.43 -3.73
C PHE A 558 21.87 -8.74 -3.97
N ASP A 559 21.87 -7.41 -4.14
CA ASP A 559 23.09 -6.63 -4.39
C ASP A 559 24.01 -6.60 -3.17
N ALA A 560 23.45 -6.55 -1.96
CA ALA A 560 24.23 -6.69 -0.73
C ALA A 560 25.03 -8.02 -0.71
N GLY A 561 24.45 -9.08 -1.28
CA GLY A 561 25.10 -10.39 -1.43
C GLY A 561 26.22 -10.45 -2.49
N ILE A 562 26.30 -9.49 -3.41
CA ILE A 562 27.29 -9.45 -4.50
C ILE A 562 28.12 -8.16 -4.51
N ALA A 563 28.20 -7.45 -3.38
CA ALA A 563 28.85 -6.14 -3.26
C ALA A 563 30.32 -6.08 -3.73
N ASP A 564 31.06 -7.19 -3.71
CA ASP A 564 32.42 -7.26 -4.27
C ASP A 564 32.46 -6.94 -5.78
N PHE A 565 31.38 -7.24 -6.49
CA PHE A 565 31.25 -7.02 -7.93
C PHE A 565 30.64 -5.66 -8.25
N VAL A 566 29.52 -5.34 -7.61
CA VAL A 566 28.71 -4.15 -7.93
C VAL A 566 29.01 -2.94 -7.04
N GLY A 567 29.77 -3.11 -5.96
CA GLY A 567 29.97 -2.08 -4.94
C GLY A 567 28.93 -2.14 -3.83
N PRO A 568 29.05 -1.30 -2.79
CA PRO A 568 28.13 -1.32 -1.65
C PRO A 568 26.74 -0.80 -2.04
N THR A 569 25.68 -1.46 -1.59
CA THR A 569 24.31 -0.94 -1.66
C THR A 569 23.92 -0.32 -0.32
N THR A 570 23.04 0.68 -0.33
CA THR A 570 22.44 1.23 0.89
C THR A 570 21.22 0.40 1.30
N THR A 571 20.94 0.34 2.61
CA THR A 571 19.70 -0.18 3.17
C THR A 571 18.88 0.91 3.87
N SER A 572 19.31 2.17 3.76
CA SER A 572 18.64 3.33 4.36
C SER A 572 17.34 3.72 3.63
N ILE A 573 17.19 3.28 2.39
CA ILE A 573 16.02 3.45 1.53
C ILE A 573 15.72 2.16 0.77
N ASP A 574 14.47 2.00 0.35
CA ASP A 574 14.04 0.98 -0.61
C ASP A 574 13.67 1.69 -1.92
N ALA A 575 14.47 1.49 -2.97
CA ALA A 575 14.22 2.16 -4.25
C ALA A 575 12.91 1.67 -4.89
N THR A 576 12.51 0.41 -4.71
CA THR A 576 11.28 -0.11 -5.34
C THR A 576 10.04 0.55 -4.74
N GLU A 577 10.02 0.74 -3.42
CA GLU A 577 8.92 1.44 -2.74
C GLU A 577 8.86 2.91 -3.15
N LEU A 578 9.99 3.61 -3.18
CA LEU A 578 10.06 5.01 -3.61
C LEU A 578 9.65 5.18 -5.09
N ILE A 579 10.04 4.23 -5.95
CA ILE A 579 9.64 4.19 -7.36
C ILE A 579 8.13 4.06 -7.49
N TRP A 580 7.52 3.17 -6.71
CA TRP A 580 6.08 3.01 -6.73
C TRP A 580 5.35 4.26 -6.26
N GLU A 581 5.78 4.86 -5.14
CA GLU A 581 5.21 6.10 -4.63
C GLU A 581 5.22 7.21 -5.69
N PHE A 582 6.37 7.38 -6.35
CA PHE A 582 6.53 8.32 -7.44
C PHE A 582 5.64 8.00 -8.65
N PHE A 583 5.61 6.75 -9.11
CA PHE A 583 4.75 6.35 -10.23
C PHE A 583 3.29 6.65 -9.94
N ARG A 584 2.80 6.32 -8.75
CA ARG A 584 1.41 6.55 -8.36
C ARG A 584 1.00 8.03 -8.39
N GLU A 585 1.91 8.95 -8.10
CA GLU A 585 1.68 10.41 -8.15
C GLU A 585 1.68 10.97 -9.58
N HIS A 586 2.16 10.18 -10.55
CA HIS A 586 2.42 10.63 -11.92
C HIS A 586 1.68 9.84 -13.01
N PRO A 587 0.36 9.62 -12.90
CA PRO A 587 -0.43 9.10 -14.02
C PRO A 587 -0.42 10.07 -15.20
N LEU A 588 -0.59 9.52 -16.40
CA LEU A 588 -0.78 10.27 -17.63
C LEU A 588 -2.05 11.12 -17.52
N ARG A 589 -1.91 12.44 -17.69
CA ARG A 589 -3.01 13.41 -17.72
C ARG A 589 -3.48 13.61 -19.16
N ALA A 590 -4.79 13.52 -19.38
CA ALA A 590 -5.45 13.75 -20.67
C ALA A 590 -5.37 15.21 -21.13
#